data_AF-A0A2T7HA00-F1
#
_entry.id   AF-A0A2T7HA00-F1
#
_cell.length_a   1.000
_cell.length_b   1.000
_cell.length_c   1.000
_cell.angle_alpha   90.00
_cell.angle_beta   90.00
_cell.angle_gamma   90.00
#
_symmetry.space_group_name_H-M   'P 1'
#
loop_
_entity.id
_entity.type
_entity.pdbx_description
1 polymer ?
#
loop_
_entity_poly.entity_id
_entity_poly.type
_entity_poly.pdbx_seq_one_letter_code
_entity_poly.pdbx_strand_id
1 'polypeptide(L)'
;MVGGELPSREQAQAIAMSFLREAAPDLLPVLKISWVDPHDEPLRVIRNGHTENLTLTGMKVKMRNTADGLWMWVIVSADRKVMVFERDIHWITFPGKRGTEKWLHDAWLAEKGHSVRPS
;
A
#
# COMPACT_ATOMS: atom_id res chain seq x y z
N MET A 1 7.03 -5.08 -18.69
CA MET A 1 7.19 -5.66 -17.35
C MET A 1 8.06 -4.70 -16.55
N VAL A 2 7.46 -3.80 -15.77
CA VAL A 2 8.22 -2.90 -14.88
C VAL A 2 8.38 -3.66 -13.58
N GLY A 3 9.47 -4.42 -13.43
CA GLY A 3 9.65 -5.31 -12.29
C GLY A 3 11.13 -5.48 -11.97
N GLY A 4 11.68 -4.55 -11.19
CA GLY A 4 12.93 -4.79 -10.48
C GLY A 4 12.73 -5.85 -9.39
N GLU A 5 13.83 -6.30 -8.79
CA GLU A 5 13.78 -7.22 -7.66
C GLU A 5 12.95 -6.61 -6.51
N LEU A 6 12.00 -7.38 -5.99
CA LEU A 6 11.21 -6.96 -4.84
C LEU A 6 12.10 -6.82 -3.60
N PRO A 7 11.85 -5.84 -2.72
CA PRO A 7 12.60 -5.73 -1.47
C PRO A 7 12.40 -6.99 -0.61
N SER A 8 13.40 -7.30 0.22
CA SER A 8 13.23 -8.37 1.21
C SER A 8 12.09 -8.05 2.18
N ARG A 9 11.62 -9.05 2.94
CA ARG A 9 10.57 -8.85 3.95
C ARG A 9 10.98 -7.79 4.99
N GLU A 10 12.23 -7.82 5.43
CA GLU A 10 12.81 -6.89 6.39
C GLU A 10 12.91 -5.48 5.80
N GLN A 11 13.33 -5.37 4.54
CA GLN A 11 13.40 -4.09 3.83
C GLN A 11 12.01 -3.48 3.62
N ALA A 12 11.04 -4.27 3.16
CA ALA A 12 9.67 -3.84 2.97
C ALA A 12 9.06 -3.37 4.30
N GLN A 13 9.29 -4.12 5.38
CA GLN A 13 8.87 -3.74 6.72
C GLN A 13 9.52 -2.41 7.16
N ALA A 14 10.83 -2.24 6.98
CA ALA A 14 11.52 -1.02 7.36
C ALA A 14 10.99 0.21 6.61
N ILE A 15 10.77 0.08 5.29
CA ILE A 15 10.19 1.13 4.45
C ILE A 15 8.76 1.45 4.90
N ALA A 16 7.93 0.44 5.16
CA ALA A 16 6.58 0.64 5.66
C ALA A 16 6.56 1.35 7.02
N MET A 17 7.43 0.97 7.95
CA MET A 17 7.52 1.64 9.26
C MET A 17 8.02 3.07 9.14
N SER A 18 8.96 3.36 8.22
CA SER A 18 9.41 4.73 7.95
C SER A 18 8.27 5.59 7.42
N PHE A 19 7.53 5.08 6.45
CA PHE A 19 6.36 5.76 5.90
C PHE A 19 5.29 6.01 6.97
N LEU A 20 4.99 5.04 7.83
CA LEU A 20 4.01 5.22 8.90
C LEU A 20 4.43 6.28 9.92
N ARG A 21 5.73 6.40 10.24
CA ARG A 21 6.22 7.50 11.11
C ARG A 21 5.89 8.88 10.55
N GLU A 22 5.91 9.02 9.24
CA GLU A 22 5.65 10.30 8.57
C GLU A 22 4.15 10.53 8.33
N ALA A 23 3.44 9.52 7.84
CA ALA A 23 2.07 9.66 7.34
C ALA A 23 0.98 9.30 8.37
N ALA A 24 1.27 8.40 9.31
CA ALA A 24 0.30 7.91 10.30
C ALA A 24 0.99 7.48 11.62
N PRO A 25 1.68 8.42 12.31
CA PRO A 25 2.44 8.10 13.51
C PRO A 25 1.56 7.59 14.66
N ASP A 26 0.27 7.93 14.64
CA ASP A 26 -0.77 7.45 15.56
C ASP A 26 -0.93 5.92 15.55
N LEU A 27 -0.59 5.26 14.44
CA LEU A 27 -0.72 3.81 14.30
C LEU A 27 0.46 3.03 14.90
N LEU A 28 1.63 3.66 15.08
CA LEU A 28 2.84 2.98 15.53
C LEU A 28 2.72 2.30 16.90
N PRO A 29 2.08 2.92 17.91
CA PRO A 29 1.94 2.29 19.22
C PRO A 29 0.98 1.09 19.22
N VAL A 30 0.08 1.03 18.25
CA VAL A 30 -1.04 0.08 18.21
C VAL A 30 -0.96 -0.91 17.05
N LEU A 31 0.11 -0.91 16.26
CA LEU A 31 0.25 -1.85 15.15
C LEU A 31 0.85 -3.19 15.61
N LYS A 32 0.33 -4.28 15.05
CA LYS A 32 0.95 -5.60 15.09
C LYS A 32 1.11 -6.12 13.66
N ILE A 33 2.33 -6.43 13.25
CA ILE A 33 2.60 -7.03 11.95
C ILE A 33 2.02 -8.44 11.93
N SER A 34 1.26 -8.75 10.88
CA SER A 34 0.62 -10.06 10.69
C SER A 34 1.37 -10.91 9.69
N TRP A 35 1.73 -10.37 8.53
CA TRP A 35 2.52 -11.07 7.49
C TRP A 35 3.07 -10.06 6.48
N VAL A 36 4.14 -10.47 5.79
CA VAL A 36 4.82 -9.71 4.74
C VAL A 36 5.06 -10.63 3.54
N ASP A 37 4.45 -10.35 2.40
CA ASP A 37 4.54 -11.22 1.23
C ASP A 37 4.35 -10.47 -0.10
N PRO A 38 4.86 -11.00 -1.23
CA PRO A 38 4.58 -10.46 -2.56
C PRO A 38 3.07 -10.49 -2.84
N HIS A 39 2.58 -9.43 -3.47
CA HIS A 39 1.18 -9.31 -3.85
C HIS A 39 1.07 -8.59 -5.18
N ASP A 40 0.19 -9.10 -6.04
CA ASP A 40 -0.23 -8.46 -7.27
C ASP A 40 -1.56 -7.76 -7.02
N GLU A 41 -1.57 -6.43 -7.06
CA GLU A 41 -2.79 -5.63 -6.93
C GLU A 41 -3.19 -5.08 -8.32
N PRO A 42 -4.40 -5.38 -8.83
CA PRO A 42 -4.89 -4.76 -10.05
C PRO A 42 -5.27 -3.30 -9.76
N LEU A 43 -4.45 -2.38 -10.26
CA LEU A 43 -4.67 -0.94 -10.16
C LEU A 43 -5.28 -0.43 -11.46
N ARG A 44 -6.42 0.27 -11.34
CA ARG A 44 -6.96 1.06 -12.45
C ARG A 44 -6.40 2.46 -12.33
N VAL A 45 -5.48 2.81 -13.21
CA VAL A 45 -4.92 4.17 -13.30
C VAL A 45 -5.55 4.91 -14.46
N ILE A 46 -5.82 6.19 -14.28
CA ILE A 46 -6.24 7.06 -15.38
C ILE A 46 -5.00 7.83 -15.85
N ARG A 47 -4.44 7.43 -16.98
CA ARG A 47 -3.29 8.10 -17.60
C ARG A 47 -3.74 8.75 -18.90
N ASN A 48 -3.52 10.06 -19.04
CA ASN A 48 -3.90 10.83 -20.22
C ASN A 48 -5.38 10.68 -20.64
N GLY A 49 -6.30 10.52 -19.67
CA GLY A 49 -7.73 10.30 -19.95
C GLY A 49 -8.11 8.87 -20.35
N HIS A 50 -7.14 7.95 -20.44
CA HIS A 50 -7.38 6.54 -20.68
C HIS A 50 -7.27 5.74 -19.38
N THR A 51 -8.24 4.83 -19.17
CA THR A 51 -8.16 3.85 -18.07
C THR A 51 -7.23 2.73 -18.49
N GLU A 52 -6.10 2.61 -17.80
CA GLU A 52 -5.20 1.46 -17.95
C GLU A 52 -5.36 0.53 -16.74
N ASN A 53 -5.49 -0.77 -17.01
CA ASN A 53 -5.45 -1.81 -15.99
C ASN A 53 -3.99 -2.23 -15.82
N LEU A 54 -3.34 -1.76 -14.76
CA LEU A 54 -1.97 -2.11 -14.41
C LEU A 54 -1.99 -3.16 -13.29
N THR A 55 -1.28 -4.27 -13.45
CA THR A 55 -0.99 -5.17 -12.33
C THR A 55 0.24 -4.65 -11.60
N LEU A 56 0.04 -4.26 -10.35
CA LEU A 56 1.08 -3.70 -9.49
C LEU A 56 1.65 -4.80 -8.60
N THR A 57 2.87 -5.24 -8.90
CA THR A 57 3.58 -6.23 -8.08
C THR A 57 4.38 -5.52 -7.00
N GLY A 58 4.13 -5.86 -5.73
CA GLY A 58 4.83 -5.27 -4.58
C GLY A 58 4.83 -6.15 -3.33
N MET A 59 5.64 -5.80 -2.34
CA MET A 59 5.64 -6.44 -1.03
C MET A 59 4.56 -5.82 -0.15
N LYS A 60 3.54 -6.62 0.20
CA LYS A 60 2.47 -6.21 1.11
C LYS A 60 2.87 -6.49 2.54
N VAL A 61 3.00 -5.43 3.34
CA VAL A 61 3.13 -5.48 4.79
C VAL A 61 1.73 -5.32 5.36
N LYS A 62 1.14 -6.38 5.92
CA LYS A 62 -0.19 -6.30 6.55
C LYS A 62 -0.04 -6.23 8.06
N MET A 63 -0.75 -5.30 8.66
CA MET A 63 -0.77 -5.07 10.10
C MET A 63 -2.20 -5.05 10.60
N ARG A 64 -2.35 -5.34 11.89
CA ARG A 64 -3.60 -5.22 12.62
C ARG A 64 -3.45 -4.15 13.69
N ASN A 65 -4.41 -3.23 13.74
CA ASN A 65 -4.53 -2.30 14.86
C ASN A 65 -5.01 -3.09 16.09
N THR A 66 -4.26 -3.02 17.17
CA THR A 66 -4.56 -3.72 18.44
C THR A 66 -5.57 -2.96 19.29
N ALA A 67 -5.81 -1.67 19.03
CA ALA A 67 -6.76 -0.86 19.77
C ALA A 67 -8.21 -1.13 19.33
N ASP A 68 -8.47 -1.22 18.03
CA ASP A 68 -9.82 -1.40 17.47
C ASP A 68 -10.01 -2.73 16.69
N GLY A 69 -8.91 -3.47 16.46
CA GLY A 69 -8.92 -4.73 15.73
C GLY A 69 -8.98 -4.60 14.21
N LEU A 70 -8.97 -3.38 13.65
CA LEU A 70 -9.05 -3.09 12.23
C LEU A 70 -7.75 -3.45 11.50
N TRP A 71 -7.86 -3.71 10.21
CA TRP A 71 -6.71 -4.03 9.37
C TRP A 71 -6.13 -2.79 8.71
N MET A 72 -4.83 -2.84 8.46
CA MET A 72 -4.11 -1.86 7.65
C MET A 72 -3.04 -2.59 6.84
N TRP A 73 -2.63 -2.02 5.71
CA TRP A 73 -1.50 -2.53 4.96
C TRP A 73 -0.77 -1.44 4.20
N VAL A 74 0.52 -1.69 3.96
CA VAL A 74 1.38 -0.91 3.07
C VAL A 74 1.87 -1.84 1.97
N ILE A 75 1.84 -1.39 0.71
CA ILE A 75 2.45 -2.10 -0.41
C ILE A 75 3.68 -1.33 -0.85
N VAL A 76 4.84 -1.99 -0.80
CA VAL A 76 6.14 -1.46 -1.20
C VAL A 76 6.53 -2.03 -2.56
N SER A 77 6.93 -1.17 -3.47
CA SER A 77 7.36 -1.52 -4.83
C SER A 77 8.78 -2.11 -4.89
N ALA A 78 9.12 -2.63 -6.06
CA ALA A 78 10.51 -2.97 -6.43
C ALA A 78 11.46 -1.76 -6.37
N ASP A 79 10.98 -0.53 -6.65
CA ASP A 79 11.78 0.69 -6.52
C ASP A 79 11.88 1.22 -5.08
N ARG A 80 11.49 0.39 -4.09
CA ARG A 80 11.60 0.67 -2.64
C ARG A 80 10.76 1.88 -2.21
N LYS A 81 9.64 2.10 -2.88
CA LYS A 81 8.68 3.18 -2.57
C LYS A 81 7.36 2.60 -2.09
N VAL A 82 6.69 3.33 -1.21
CA VAL A 82 5.31 3.01 -0.84
C VAL A 82 4.40 3.39 -2.00
N MET A 83 3.63 2.43 -2.48
CA MET A 83 2.65 2.63 -3.56
C MET A 83 1.23 2.73 -3.02
N VAL A 84 0.89 1.91 -2.03
CA VAL A 84 -0.45 1.84 -1.46
C VAL A 84 -0.34 1.83 0.06
N PHE A 85 -1.18 2.60 0.72
CA PHE A 85 -1.45 2.47 2.14
C PHE A 85 -2.95 2.45 2.34
N GLU A 86 -3.47 1.46 3.06
CA GLU A 86 -4.86 1.40 3.49
C GLU A 86 -4.89 1.19 5.01
N ARG A 87 -5.83 1.84 5.70
CA ARG A 87 -6.07 1.72 7.15
C ARG A 87 -7.57 1.65 7.44
N ASP A 88 -7.92 1.30 8.68
CA ASP A 88 -9.29 1.25 9.18
C ASP A 88 -10.19 0.25 8.42
N ILE A 89 -9.59 -0.89 8.06
CA ILE A 89 -10.22 -1.90 7.22
C ILE A 89 -10.98 -2.92 8.08
N HIS A 90 -12.30 -2.80 8.07
CA HIS A 90 -13.21 -3.78 8.65
C HIS A 90 -13.70 -4.79 7.59
N TRP A 91 -13.73 -6.09 7.96
CA TRP A 91 -14.35 -7.12 7.14
C TRP A 91 -15.76 -7.37 7.65
N ILE A 92 -16.78 -7.02 6.86
CA ILE A 92 -18.16 -7.38 7.17
C ILE A 92 -18.37 -8.82 6.69
N THR A 93 -18.69 -9.71 7.61
CA THR A 93 -18.91 -11.15 7.39
C THR A 93 -20.10 -11.36 6.43
N PHE A 94 -19.81 -11.84 5.21
CA PHE A 94 -20.69 -12.48 4.19
C PHE A 94 -21.99 -11.76 3.73
N PRO A 95 -22.19 -11.48 2.40
CA PRO A 95 -21.31 -11.72 1.26
C PRO A 95 -20.37 -10.52 1.08
N GLY A 96 -19.09 -10.78 1.35
CA GLY A 96 -18.02 -9.79 1.55
C GLY A 96 -17.98 -8.67 0.50
N LYS A 97 -18.25 -7.45 0.96
CA LYS A 97 -17.89 -6.22 0.25
C LYS A 97 -17.06 -5.36 1.19
N ARG A 98 -15.91 -4.93 0.69
CA ARG A 98 -14.98 -4.00 1.35
C ARG A 98 -15.72 -2.69 1.65
N GLY A 99 -15.81 -2.31 2.93
CA GLY A 99 -16.53 -1.12 3.39
C GLY A 99 -15.66 0.13 3.59
N THR A 100 -14.36 0.07 3.29
CA THR A 100 -13.40 1.14 3.64
C THR A 100 -13.12 2.08 2.47
N GLU A 101 -12.99 3.37 2.78
CA GLU A 101 -12.52 4.41 1.88
C GLU A 101 -11.10 4.09 1.40
N LYS A 102 -10.87 4.21 0.09
CA LYS A 102 -9.55 3.98 -0.49
C LYS A 102 -8.68 5.23 -0.33
N TRP A 103 -7.85 5.25 0.71
CA TRP A 103 -6.93 6.35 0.96
C TRP A 103 -5.54 6.11 0.35
N LEU A 104 -5.46 6.07 -0.98
CA LEU A 104 -4.27 6.35 -1.83
C LEU A 104 -4.54 5.83 -3.25
N HIS A 105 -5.44 6.48 -3.97
CA HIS A 105 -5.46 6.39 -5.42
C HIS A 105 -4.87 7.67 -6.00
N ASP A 106 -3.66 7.55 -6.53
CA ASP A 106 -2.97 8.42 -7.51
C ASP A 106 -2.72 9.91 -7.17
N ALA A 107 -3.54 10.58 -6.37
CA ALA A 107 -3.42 12.02 -6.14
C ALA A 107 -2.18 12.42 -5.31
N TRP A 108 -1.79 11.60 -4.34
CA TRP A 108 -0.65 11.90 -3.44
C TRP A 108 0.71 11.80 -4.14
N LEU A 109 0.88 10.82 -5.04
CA LEU A 109 2.13 10.64 -5.83
C LEU A 109 2.34 11.79 -6.82
N ALA A 110 1.27 12.33 -7.39
CA ALA A 110 1.31 13.48 -8.28
C ALA A 110 1.74 14.76 -7.54
N GLU A 111 1.26 14.95 -6.31
CA GLU A 111 1.53 16.15 -5.50
C GLU A 111 2.96 16.18 -4.92
N LYS A 112 3.63 15.02 -4.79
CA LYS A 112 5.02 14.89 -4.30
C LYS A 112 6.08 14.79 -5.42
N GLY A 113 5.73 15.12 -6.66
CA GLY A 113 6.72 15.34 -7.74
C GLY A 113 7.45 14.08 -8.20
N HIS A 114 6.89 12.89 -7.98
CA HIS A 114 7.44 11.66 -8.55
C HIS A 114 7.09 11.57 -10.03
N SER A 115 7.79 12.36 -10.85
CA SER A 115 7.74 12.25 -12.30
C SER A 115 8.19 10.85 -12.71
N VAL A 116 7.26 10.03 -13.19
CA VAL A 116 7.59 8.86 -14.01
C VAL A 116 8.22 9.43 -15.28
N ARG A 117 9.55 9.49 -15.33
CA ARG A 117 10.25 9.87 -16.56
C ARG A 117 9.98 8.79 -17.61
N PRO A 118 9.41 9.15 -18.77
CA PRO A 118 9.40 8.26 -19.91
C PRO A 118 10.83 8.23 -20.49
N SER A 119 11.36 7.03 -20.70
CA SER A 119 12.43 6.83 -21.68
C SER A 119 11.81 6.60 -23.05
#